data_AF-A0A9E4HT14-F1
#
_entry.id   AF-A0A9E4HT14-F1
#
_cell.length_a   1.000
_cell.length_b   1.000
_cell.length_c   1.000
_cell.angle_alpha   90.00
_cell.angle_beta   90.00
_cell.angle_gamma   90.00
#
_symmetry.space_group_name_H-M   'P 1'
#
loop_
_entity.id
_entity.type
_entity.pdbx_description
1 polymer ?
#
loop_
_entity_poly.entity_id
_entity_poly.type
_entity_poly.pdbx_seq_one_letter_code
_entity_poly.pdbx_strand_id
1 'polypeptide(L)'
;MIYPDSSTEMINCVNFDFNWHIVYNYADEAQPIYPAGTKLHVISYHDNTEAHRGNLDPLNWTGGGSRTIDEMAFGWISWFDLTEDEYAAELDSRSANDND
;
A
#
# COMPACT_ATOMS: atom_id res chain seq x y z
N MET A 1 6.94 -0.16 3.49
CA MET A 1 7.70 -1.39 3.75
C MET A 1 8.62 -1.19 4.94
N ILE A 2 8.85 -2.25 5.71
CA ILE A 2 9.78 -2.28 6.85
C ILE A 2 10.72 -3.45 6.58
N TYR A 3 11.99 -3.16 6.32
CA TYR A 3 13.02 -4.15 6.02
C TYR A 3 13.42 -4.95 7.27
N PRO A 4 14.10 -6.10 7.11
CA PRO A 4 14.61 -6.88 8.23
C PRO A 4 15.54 -6.12 9.18
N ASP A 5 16.25 -5.11 8.66
CA ASP A 5 17.13 -4.22 9.43
C ASP A 5 16.38 -3.06 10.13
N SER A 6 15.04 -3.04 10.05
CA SER A 6 14.15 -2.00 10.57
C SER A 6 14.19 -0.66 9.83
N SER A 7 14.92 -0.55 8.71
CA SER A 7 14.78 0.59 7.81
C SER A 7 13.39 0.57 7.15
N THR A 8 12.91 1.74 6.72
CA THR A 8 11.56 1.89 6.17
C THR A 8 11.58 2.59 4.83
N GLU A 9 10.64 2.21 3.98
CA GLU A 9 10.43 2.80 2.65
C GLU A 9 8.94 3.01 2.42
N MET A 10 8.55 4.17 1.89
CA MET A 10 7.18 4.44 1.47
C MET A 10 7.07 4.20 -0.04
N ILE A 11 6.30 3.20 -0.42
CA ILE A 11 6.21 2.74 -1.82
C ILE A 11 4.96 3.22 -2.54
N ASN A 12 3.96 3.65 -1.77
CA ASN A 12 2.68 4.18 -2.26
C ASN A 12 2.17 5.23 -1.28
N CYS A 13 1.69 6.35 -1.82
CA CYS A 13 0.86 7.31 -1.13
C CYS A 13 -0.23 7.72 -2.12
N VAL A 14 -1.46 7.28 -1.88
CA VAL A 14 -2.57 7.45 -2.83
C VAL A 14 -3.64 8.31 -2.18
N ASN A 15 -4.12 9.31 -2.92
CA ASN A 15 -5.33 10.05 -2.55
C ASN A 15 -6.56 9.23 -2.98
N PHE A 16 -6.93 8.26 -2.13
CA PHE A 16 -8.01 7.33 -2.39
C PHE A 16 -9.38 8.02 -2.40
N ASP A 17 -10.22 7.69 -3.39
CA ASP A 17 -11.62 8.12 -3.47
C ASP A 17 -12.52 6.90 -3.27
N PHE A 18 -13.33 6.93 -2.21
CA PHE A 18 -14.26 5.83 -1.90
C PHE A 18 -15.29 5.57 -3.01
N ASN A 19 -15.58 6.56 -3.86
CA ASN A 19 -16.47 6.34 -4.98
C ASN A 19 -15.84 5.48 -6.08
N TRP A 20 -14.50 5.35 -6.12
CA TRP A 20 -13.78 4.71 -7.22
C TRP A 20 -12.74 3.70 -6.75
N HIS A 21 -13.18 2.44 -6.67
CA HIS A 21 -12.34 1.31 -6.29
C HIS A 21 -11.65 0.71 -7.52
N ILE A 22 -10.38 1.08 -7.73
CA ILE A 22 -9.56 0.59 -8.84
C ILE A 22 -8.27 -0.05 -8.33
N VAL A 23 -7.66 -0.89 -9.18
CA VAL A 23 -6.35 -1.49 -8.92
C VAL A 23 -5.28 -0.60 -9.53
N TYR A 24 -4.29 -0.23 -8.71
CA TYR A 24 -3.09 0.47 -9.17
C TYR A 24 -1.98 -0.57 -9.38
N ASN A 25 -1.68 -0.87 -10.65
CA ASN A 25 -0.59 -1.76 -11.00
C ASN A 25 0.69 -0.96 -11.18
N TYR A 26 1.82 -1.50 -10.71
CA TYR A 26 3.13 -0.99 -11.05
C TYR A 26 3.45 -1.29 -12.52
N ALA A 27 4.22 -0.39 -13.16
CA ALA A 27 4.90 -0.72 -14.41
C ALA A 27 6.00 -1.75 -14.16
N ASP A 28 6.36 -2.55 -15.15
CA ASP A 28 7.27 -3.71 -15.00
C ASP A 28 8.65 -3.33 -14.45
N GLU A 29 9.17 -2.18 -14.86
CA GLU A 29 10.44 -1.62 -14.39
C GLU A 29 10.36 -0.93 -13.02
N ALA A 30 9.15 -0.61 -12.56
CA ALA A 30 8.89 0.13 -11.32
C ALA A 30 8.32 -0.74 -10.19
N GLN A 31 8.03 -2.03 -10.46
CA GLN A 31 7.52 -2.96 -9.45
C GLN A 31 8.63 -3.18 -8.41
N PRO A 32 8.41 -2.95 -7.10
CA PRO A 32 9.48 -3.14 -6.14
C PRO A 32 9.64 -4.62 -5.75
N ILE A 33 10.88 -5.05 -5.53
CA ILE A 33 11.24 -6.36 -4.98
C ILE A 33 11.85 -6.20 -3.59
N TYR A 34 11.65 -7.20 -2.72
CA TYR A 34 12.08 -7.12 -1.33
C TYR A 34 12.72 -8.42 -0.85
N PRO A 35 13.74 -8.33 0.03
CA PRO A 35 14.31 -9.52 0.63
C PRO A 35 13.31 -10.17 1.59
N ALA A 36 13.49 -11.48 1.80
CA ALA A 36 12.70 -12.24 2.75
C ALA A 36 12.71 -11.60 4.16
N GLY A 37 11.54 -11.60 4.81
CA GLY A 37 11.36 -10.98 6.12
C GLY A 37 10.95 -9.50 6.10
N THR A 38 10.88 -8.88 4.92
CA THR A 38 10.29 -7.54 4.76
C THR A 38 8.81 -7.56 5.12
N LYS A 39 8.35 -6.54 5.85
CA LYS A 39 6.97 -6.40 6.30
C LYS A 39 6.28 -5.26 5.57
N LEU A 40 5.09 -5.53 5.04
CA LEU A 40 4.18 -4.50 4.53
C LEU A 40 3.38 -3.90 5.69
N HIS A 41 3.46 -2.58 5.82
CA HIS A 41 2.69 -1.80 6.78
C HIS A 41 1.80 -0.83 6.01
N VAL A 42 0.49 -0.90 6.25
CA VAL A 42 -0.52 -0.06 5.60
C VAL A 42 -1.07 0.93 6.63
N ILE A 43 -1.14 2.19 6.25
CA ILE A 43 -1.74 3.26 7.05
C ILE A 43 -2.93 3.80 6.25
N SER A 44 -4.09 3.88 6.88
CA SER A 44 -5.30 4.45 6.30
C SER A 44 -5.78 5.61 7.16
N TYR A 45 -6.15 6.71 6.51
CA TYR A 45 -6.65 7.91 7.16
C TYR A 45 -8.15 8.04 6.88
N HIS A 46 -8.92 8.36 7.92
CA HIS A 46 -10.34 8.69 7.80
C HIS A 46 -10.52 10.14 8.26
N ASP A 47 -11.19 10.93 7.44
CA ASP A 47 -11.49 12.34 7.73
C ASP A 47 -12.87 12.46 8.38
N ASN A 48 -12.89 12.58 9.71
CA ASN A 48 -14.10 12.79 10.49
C ASN A 48 -14.40 14.27 10.75
N THR A 49 -13.86 15.21 9.97
CA THR A 49 -14.14 16.64 10.15
C THR A 49 -15.52 17.04 9.64
N GLU A 50 -16.09 18.12 10.18
CA GLU A 50 -17.36 18.72 9.72
C GLU A 50 -17.33 19.16 8.24
N ALA A 51 -16.13 19.40 7.70
CA ALA A 51 -15.95 19.82 6.31
C ALA A 51 -16.07 18.66 5.32
N HIS A 52 -15.92 17.41 5.77
CA HIS A 52 -15.99 16.24 4.90
C HIS A 52 -17.45 15.92 4.55
N ARG A 53 -17.88 16.24 3.32
CA ARG A 53 -19.27 16.01 2.86
C ARG A 53 -19.72 14.54 2.89
N GLY A 54 -18.78 13.60 2.87
CA GLY A 54 -19.07 12.16 3.00
C GLY A 54 -19.40 11.74 4.43
N ASN A 55 -19.05 12.56 5.43
CA ASN A 55 -19.34 12.31 6.82
C ASN A 55 -20.67 12.97 7.20
N LEU A 56 -21.69 12.14 7.44
CA LEU A 56 -23.05 12.62 7.72
C LEU A 56 -23.22 13.18 9.14
N ASP A 57 -22.41 12.72 10.11
CA ASP A 57 -22.44 13.20 11.49
C ASP A 57 -21.06 13.04 12.16
N PRO A 58 -20.24 14.11 12.24
CA PRO A 58 -18.89 14.06 12.80
C PRO A 58 -18.87 13.87 14.33
N LEU A 59 -19.99 14.10 15.01
CA LEU A 59 -20.09 13.91 16.47
C LEU A 59 -20.42 12.48 16.86
N ASN A 60 -20.95 11.69 15.92
CA ASN A 60 -21.25 10.31 16.16
C ASN A 60 -19.98 9.45 16.09
N TRP A 61 -19.92 8.40 16.91
CA TRP A 61 -18.83 7.45 16.83
C TRP A 61 -19.01 6.56 15.61
N THR A 62 -17.97 6.52 14.77
CA THR A 62 -17.89 5.63 13.62
C THR A 62 -16.63 4.78 13.77
N GLY A 63 -16.76 3.47 13.65
CA GLY A 63 -15.65 2.54 13.80
C GLY A 63 -15.77 1.35 12.87
N GLY A 64 -14.82 0.42 12.98
CA GLY A 64 -14.72 -0.73 12.10
C GLY A 64 -15.95 -1.66 12.18
N GLY A 65 -16.51 -2.02 11.03
CA GLY A 65 -17.67 -2.93 10.96
C GLY A 65 -18.12 -3.24 9.54
N SER A 66 -19.29 -3.87 9.40
CA SER A 66 -19.80 -4.37 8.12
C SER A 66 -21.09 -3.70 7.66
N ARG A 67 -21.63 -2.77 8.45
CA ARG A 67 -22.82 -2.00 8.08
C ARG A 67 -22.39 -0.81 7.22
N THR A 68 -23.32 -0.24 6.46
CA THR A 68 -23.10 1.00 5.68
C THR A 68 -22.73 2.20 6.53
N ILE A 69 -23.00 2.16 7.84
CA ILE A 69 -22.64 3.21 8.81
C ILE A 69 -21.33 2.92 9.56
N ASP A 70 -20.70 1.78 9.28
CA ASP A 70 -19.41 1.41 9.86
C ASP A 70 -18.30 1.68 8.82
N GLU A 71 -17.06 1.83 9.27
CA GLU A 71 -15.90 2.04 8.41
C GLU A 71 -15.14 0.74 8.11
N MET A 72 -14.38 0.74 7.02
CA MET A 72 -13.45 -0.33 6.66
C MET A 72 -12.13 0.27 6.17
N ALA A 73 -11.02 -0.27 6.63
CA ALA A 73 -9.69 0.09 6.14
C ALA A 73 -8.84 -1.14 5.92
N PHE A 74 -8.53 -1.41 4.66
CA PHE A 74 -7.64 -2.49 4.26
C PHE A 74 -7.13 -2.25 2.84
N GLY A 75 -6.00 -2.87 2.52
CA GLY A 75 -5.45 -2.88 1.16
C GLY A 75 -5.65 -4.24 0.51
N TRP A 76 -6.18 -4.27 -0.71
CA TRP A 76 -6.08 -5.45 -1.57
C TRP A 76 -4.71 -5.42 -2.26
N ILE A 77 -3.83 -6.34 -1.86
CA ILE A 77 -2.44 -6.37 -2.31
C ILE A 77 -2.17 -7.74 -2.93
N SER A 78 -1.55 -7.74 -4.11
CA SER A 78 -1.08 -8.93 -4.80
C SER A 78 0.43 -8.89 -4.90
N TRP A 79 1.05 -10.04 -4.67
CA TRP A 79 2.49 -10.25 -4.83
C TRP A 79 2.71 -11.68 -5.32
N PHE A 80 3.93 -11.94 -5.78
CA PHE A 80 4.42 -13.28 -6.08
C PHE A 80 5.78 -13.44 -5.38
N ASP A 81 6.10 -14.69 -5.05
CA ASP A 81 7.37 -15.00 -4.41
C ASP A 81 8.43 -15.26 -5.47
N LEU A 82 9.67 -14.83 -5.18
CA LEU A 82 10.85 -15.15 -5.95
C LEU A 82 11.70 -16.16 -5.19
N THR A 83 12.34 -17.07 -5.92
CA THR A 83 13.47 -17.83 -5.40
C THR A 83 14.68 -16.92 -5.18
N GLU A 84 15.66 -17.37 -4.38
CA GLU A 84 16.88 -16.58 -4.13
C GLU A 84 17.63 -16.27 -5.44
N ASP A 85 17.70 -17.24 -6.35
CA ASP A 85 18.37 -17.08 -7.64
C ASP A 85 17.64 -16.06 -8.53
N GLU A 86 16.30 -16.08 -8.55
CA GLU A 86 15.49 -15.10 -9.30
C GLU A 86 15.60 -13.69 -8.70
N TYR A 87 15.61 -13.58 -7.37
CA TYR A 87 15.78 -12.30 -6.67
C TYR A 87 17.15 -11.67 -6.97
N ALA A 88 18.22 -12.47 -6.92
CA ALA A 88 19.56 -12.01 -7.26
C ALA A 88 19.65 -11.54 -8.72
N ALA A 89 19.08 -12.31 -9.66
CA ALA A 89 19.05 -11.93 -11.08
C ALA A 89 18.29 -10.63 -11.34
N GLU A 90 17.18 -10.41 -10.64
CA GLU A 90 16.37 -9.19 -10.76
C GLU A 90 17.10 -7.96 -10.20
N LEU A 91 17.82 -8.10 -9.08
CA LEU A 91 18.66 -7.03 -8.54
C LEU A 91 19.79 -6.64 -9.51
N ASP A 92 20.47 -7.63 -10.09
CA ASP A 92 21.54 -7.40 -11.07
C ASP A 92 21.00 -6.66 -12.29
N SER A 93 19.87 -7.11 -12.84
CA SER A 93 19.18 -6.48 -13.98
C SER A 93 18.84 -5.01 -13.72
N ARG A 94 18.29 -4.69 -12.55
CA ARG A 94 17.93 -3.32 -12.17
C ARG A 94 19.15 -2.42 -12.00
N SER A 95 20.20 -2.93 -11.36
CA SER A 95 21.44 -2.18 -11.18
C SER A 95 22.14 -1.86 -12.50
N ALA A 96 21.98 -2.70 -13.53
CA ALA A 96 22.52 -2.46 -14.85
C ALA A 96 21.76 -1.34 -15.58
N ASN A 97 20.44 -1.27 -15.40
CA ASN A 97 19.58 -0.25 -16.04
C ASN A 97 19.72 1.15 -15.42
N ASP A 98 20.09 1.25 -14.14
CA ASP A 98 20.33 2.54 -13.46
C ASP A 98 21.66 3.22 -13.87
N ASN A 99 22.51 2.54 -14.64
CA ASN A 99 23.84 3.04 -15.06
C ASN A 99 23.88 3.64 -16.50
N ASP A 100 22.74 3.78 -17.16
CA ASP A 100 22.56 4.46 -18.46
C ASP A 100 21.81 5.81 -18.31
#